data_AF-L1JUI4-F1
#
_entry.id   AF-L1JUI4-F1
#
_cell.length_a   1.000
_cell.length_b   1.000
_cell.length_c   1.000
_cell.angle_alpha   90.00
_cell.angle_beta   90.00
_cell.angle_gamma   90.00
#
_symmetry.space_group_name_H-M   'P 1'
#
loop_
_entity.id
_entity.type
_entity.pdbx_description
1 polymer ?
#
loop_
_entity_poly.entity_id
_entity_poly.type
_entity_poly.pdbx_seq_one_letter_code
_entity_poly.pdbx_strand_id
1 'polypeptide(L)' 'MRTKLEGIPEPPSGYVPPLGASHRTWTNIYKNKGRIDYCVSQFSYLTNRLKCVAKLTGGPFLD' A
#
# COMPACT_ATOMS: atom_id res chain seq x y z
N MET A 1 6.91 -16.96 16.01
CA MET A 1 6.30 -15.75 16.62
C MET A 1 6.14 -14.71 15.51
N ARG A 2 4.90 -14.36 15.09
CA ARG A 2 4.67 -13.31 14.09
C ARG A 2 4.99 -11.97 14.76
N THR A 3 6.06 -11.30 14.34
CA THR A 3 6.34 -9.93 14.77
C THR A 3 5.28 -9.02 14.15
N LYS A 4 4.37 -8.53 14.99
CA LYS A 4 3.41 -7.49 14.63
C LYS A 4 4.22 -6.28 14.16
N LEU A 5 3.99 -5.85 12.93
CA LEU A 5 4.62 -4.64 12.41
C LEU A 5 3.86 -3.45 13.03
N GLU A 6 4.51 -2.77 13.96
CA GLU A 6 3.98 -1.62 14.71
C GLU A 6 3.18 -0.66 13.81
N GLY A 7 1.95 -0.33 14.21
CA GLY A 7 1.06 0.60 13.50
C GLY A 7 0.32 0.05 12.27
N ILE A 8 0.50 -1.23 11.90
CA ILE A 8 -0.24 -1.87 10.80
C ILE A 8 -1.28 -2.82 11.39
N PRO A 9 -2.58 -2.67 11.08
CA PRO A 9 -3.60 -3.58 11.56
C PRO A 9 -3.41 -4.97 10.95
N GLU A 10 -3.94 -5.99 11.60
CA GLU A 10 -4.00 -7.33 11.01
C GLU A 10 -4.89 -7.33 9.75
N PRO A 11 -4.63 -8.23 8.79
CA PRO A 11 -5.49 -8.36 7.63
C PRO A 11 -6.94 -8.69 8.03
N PRO A 12 -7.94 -8.22 7.27
CA PRO A 12 -9.34 -8.49 7.56
C PRO A 12 -9.65 -9.99 7.47
N SER A 13 -10.72 -10.43 8.15
CA SER A 13 -11.08 -11.84 8.36
C SER A 13 -11.36 -12.69 7.10
N GLY A 14 -11.25 -12.13 5.90
CA GLY A 14 -11.39 -12.85 4.62
C GLY A 14 -10.20 -12.65 3.67
N TYR A 15 -9.14 -11.98 4.10
CA TYR A 15 -7.97 -11.76 3.27
C TYR A 15 -7.22 -13.07 3.04
N VAL A 16 -7.21 -13.53 1.80
CA VAL A 16 -6.37 -14.63 1.34
C VAL A 16 -5.23 -14.04 0.52
N PRO A 17 -3.97 -14.16 0.97
CA PRO A 17 -2.84 -13.69 0.16
C PRO A 17 -2.74 -14.52 -1.13
N PRO A 18 -2.29 -13.93 -2.24
CA PRO A 18 -2.02 -14.68 -3.48
C PRO A 18 -1.05 -15.84 -3.24
N LEU A 19 -1.15 -16.90 -4.05
CA LEU A 19 -0.20 -18.01 -3.99
C LEU A 19 1.23 -17.50 -4.22
N GLY A 20 2.17 -17.92 -3.37
CA GLY A 20 3.57 -17.46 -3.39
C GLY A 20 3.81 -16.08 -2.77
N ALA A 21 2.78 -15.42 -2.22
CA ALA A 21 2.94 -14.11 -1.59
C ALA A 21 3.79 -14.17 -0.31
N SER A 22 4.69 -13.21 -0.16
CA SER A 22 5.48 -13.03 1.07
C SER A 22 4.62 -12.61 2.26
N HIS A 23 5.14 -12.81 3.48
CA HIS A 23 4.51 -12.28 4.70
C HIS A 23 4.34 -10.74 4.68
N ARG A 24 5.15 -10.02 3.88
CA ARG A 24 5.09 -8.55 3.76
C ARG A 24 3.99 -8.05 2.83
N THR A 25 3.33 -8.94 2.08
CA THR A 25 2.33 -8.54 1.08
C THR A 25 1.22 -7.68 1.68
N TRP A 26 0.65 -8.09 2.82
CA TRP A 26 -0.38 -7.31 3.51
C TRP A 26 0.12 -5.91 3.92
N THR A 27 1.32 -5.84 4.48
CA THR A 27 1.94 -4.57 4.86
C THR A 27 2.13 -3.63 3.68
N ASN A 28 2.56 -4.16 2.54
CA ASN A 28 2.74 -3.37 1.33
C ASN A 28 1.40 -2.86 0.79
N ILE A 29 0.36 -3.70 0.78
CA ILE A 29 -1.00 -3.30 0.41
C ILE A 29 -1.49 -2.15 1.30
N TYR A 30 -1.39 -2.32 2.62
CA TYR A 30 -1.84 -1.30 3.58
C TYR A 30 -1.11 0.04 3.39
N LYS A 31 0.22 0.02 3.25
CA LYS A 31 1.03 1.22 3.00
C LYS A 31 0.69 1.89 1.68
N ASN A 32 0.52 1.10 0.62
CA ASN A 32 0.15 1.64 -0.70
C ASN A 32 -1.23 2.27 -0.69
N LYS A 33 -2.20 1.67 0.02
CA LYS A 33 -3.52 2.27 0.21
C LYS A 33 -3.41 3.64 0.90
N GLY A 34 -2.66 3.73 2.00
CA GLY A 34 -2.48 5.01 2.70
C GLY A 34 -1.85 6.12 1.84
N ARG A 35 -0.91 5.76 0.96
CA ARG A 35 -0.31 6.69 -0.02
C ARG A 35 -1.33 7.18 -1.05
N ILE A 36 -2.18 6.28 -1.54
CA ILE A 36 -3.27 6.64 -2.47
C ILE A 36 -4.27 7.56 -1.77
N ASP A 37 -4.70 7.21 -0.55
CA ASP A 37 -5.63 8.02 0.23
C ASP A 37 -5.09 9.45 0.44
N TYR A 38 -3.80 9.59 0.75
CA TYR A 38 -3.12 10.89 0.83
C TYR A 38 -3.18 11.66 -0.49
N CYS A 39 -2.83 11.05 -1.62
CA CYS A 39 -2.89 11.73 -2.92
C CYS A 39 -4.32 12.17 -3.27
N VAL A 40 -5.32 11.36 -2.90
CA VAL A 40 -6.75 11.68 -3.10
C VAL A 40 -7.19 12.86 -2.23
N SER A 41 -6.71 12.94 -0.99
CA SER A 41 -7.06 14.02 -0.06
C SER A 41 -6.41 15.35 -0.42
N GLN A 42 -5.17 15.34 -0.93
CA GLN A 42 -4.41 16.56 -1.22
C GLN A 42 -4.75 17.17 -2.58
N PHE A 43 -5.17 16.36 -3.56
CA PHE A 43 -5.38 16.83 -4.93
C PHE A 43 -6.79 16.51 -5.40
N SER A 44 -7.53 17.52 -5.85
CA SER A 44 -8.90 17.36 -6.40
C SER A 44 -8.90 16.82 -7.83
N TYR A 45 -7.99 17.31 -8.68
CA TYR A 45 -7.88 16.90 -10.08
C TYR A 45 -7.24 15.52 -10.23
N LEU A 46 -7.86 14.65 -11.03
CA LEU A 46 -7.39 13.28 -11.29
C LEU A 46 -5.94 13.24 -11.79
N THR A 47 -5.57 14.13 -12.72
CA THR A 47 -4.21 14.22 -13.26
C THR A 47 -3.16 14.45 -12.17
N ASN A 48 -3.48 15.25 -11.15
CA ASN A 48 -2.56 15.53 -10.05
C ASN A 48 -2.46 14.33 -9.08
N ARG A 49 -3.57 13.62 -8.86
CA ARG A 49 -3.57 12.36 -8.10
C ARG A 49 -2.66 11.31 -8.75
N LEU A 50 -2.77 11.13 -10.06
CA LEU A 50 -1.92 10.20 -10.81
C LEU A 50 -0.43 10.56 -10.72
N LYS A 51 -0.09 11.86 -10.86
CA LYS A 51 1.28 12.34 -10.68
C LYS A 51 1.80 12.07 -9.25
N CYS A 52 0.98 12.31 -8.24
CA CYS A 52 1.33 12.04 -6.85
C CYS A 52 1.60 10.55 -6.61
N VAL A 53 0.70 9.67 -7.06
CA VAL A 53 0.87 8.21 -6.92
C VAL A 53 2.13 7.74 -7.65
N ALA A 54 2.35 8.20 -8.89
CA ALA A 54 3.53 7.83 -9.68
C ALA A 54 4.86 8.20 -8.98
N LYS A 55 4.88 9.32 -8.24
CA LYS A 55 6.05 9.72 -7.45
C LYS A 55 6.26 8.87 -6.19
N LEU A 56 5.20 8.26 -5.65
CA LEU A 56 5.26 7.41 -4.46
C LEU A 56 5.49 5.93 -4.76
N THR A 57 5.33 5.51 -6.02
CA THR A 57 5.57 4.14 -6.49
C THR A 57 6.99 3.90 -7.00
N GLY A 58 7.86 4.92 -7.06
CA GLY A 58 9.27 4.74 -7.41
C GLY A 58 10.05 4.06 -6.27
N GLY A 59 10.04 2.72 -6.23
CA GLY A 59 10.81 1.90 -5.30
C GLY A 59 11.54 0.78 -6.04
N PRO A 60 12.60 0.19 -5.45
CA PRO A 60 13.55 -0.71 -6.13
C PRO A 60 12.98 -2.08 -6.54
N PHE A 61 11.66 -2.25 -6.52
CA PHE A 61 10.96 -3.50 -6.82
C PHE A 61 9.89 -3.34 -7.91
N LEU A 62 9.88 -2.22 -8.62
CA LEU A 62 8.92 -1.93 -9.70
C LEU A 62 9.62 -1.53 -11.00
N ASP A 63 10.81 -2.09 -11.24
CA ASP A 63 11.45 -2.15 -12.56
C ASP A 63 11.21 -3.54 -13.19
#